data_AF-B1FYK5-F1
#
_entry.id   AF-B1FYK5-F1
#
_cell.length_a   1.000
_cell.length_b   1.000
_cell.length_c   1.000
_cell.angle_alpha   90.00
_cell.angle_beta   90.00
_cell.angle_gamma   90.00
#
_symmetry.space_group_name_H-M   'P 1'
#
loop_
_entity.id
_entity.type
_entity.pdbx_description
1 polymer ?
#
loop_
_entity_poly.entity_id
_entity_poly.type
_entity_poly.pdbx_seq_one_letter_code
_entity_poly.pdbx_strand_id
1 'polypeptide(L)'
;MAERVSGPYRGYYISAAARLVPAGDAPGAGGHYVGSVSLAELGPDDSHRMETLVDLGGEQRFGSEDEALAFVEQAARDYIDRLLGGRP
;
A
#
# COMPACT_ATOMS: atom_id res chain seq x y z
N MET A 1 -6.78 -7.29 -8.56
CA MET A 1 -5.57 -6.61 -8.08
C MET A 1 -5.61 -5.18 -8.57
N ALA A 2 -5.34 -4.22 -7.69
CA ALA A 2 -5.30 -2.79 -8.00
C ALA A 2 -3.91 -2.21 -7.70
N GLU A 3 -3.42 -1.33 -8.57
CA GLU A 3 -2.11 -0.70 -8.44
C GLU A 3 -2.15 0.76 -8.90
N ARG A 4 -1.34 1.61 -8.26
CA ARG A 4 -1.23 3.03 -8.60
C ARG A 4 0.15 3.56 -8.24
N VAL A 5 0.72 4.34 -9.16
CA VAL A 5 1.90 5.17 -8.91
C VAL A 5 1.44 6.61 -8.69
N SER A 6 1.92 7.24 -7.63
CA SER A 6 1.61 8.64 -7.27
C SER A 6 2.87 9.40 -6.86
N GLY A 7 2.80 10.74 -6.90
CA GLY A 7 3.87 11.63 -6.46
C GLY A 7 4.45 12.54 -7.55
N PRO A 8 5.56 13.25 -7.25
CA PRO A 8 6.34 13.13 -6.00
C PRO A 8 5.62 13.71 -4.78
N TYR A 9 5.60 12.97 -3.67
CA TYR A 9 5.13 13.41 -2.36
C TYR A 9 6.34 13.59 -1.43
N ARG A 10 6.63 14.84 -1.05
CA ARG A 10 7.81 15.22 -0.27
C ARG A 10 9.15 14.65 -0.81
N GLY A 11 9.26 14.52 -2.13
CA GLY A 11 10.45 14.00 -2.81
C GLY A 11 10.41 12.50 -3.14
N TYR A 12 9.35 11.78 -2.74
CA TYR A 12 9.22 10.35 -3.00
C TYR A 12 8.08 10.05 -3.99
N TYR A 13 8.35 9.21 -4.96
CA TYR A 13 7.33 8.50 -5.74
C TYR A 13 6.85 7.30 -4.93
N ILE A 14 5.53 7.08 -4.95
CA ILE A 14 4.85 6.03 -4.20
C ILE A 14 4.23 5.07 -5.21
N SER A 15 4.71 3.84 -5.24
CA SER A 15 4.07 2.73 -5.97
C SER A 15 3.30 1.89 -4.96
N ALA A 16 1.98 1.97 -5.00
CA ALA A 16 1.09 1.24 -4.11
C ALA A 16 0.37 0.13 -4.89
N ALA A 17 0.22 -1.03 -4.27
CA ALA A 17 -0.60 -2.11 -4.77
C ALA A 17 -1.44 -2.72 -3.65
N ALA A 18 -2.64 -3.17 -3.99
CA ALA A 18 -3.53 -3.90 -3.12
C ALA A 18 -4.12 -5.10 -3.87
N ARG A 19 -4.18 -6.23 -3.18
CA ARG A 19 -4.84 -7.43 -3.70
C ARG A 19 -5.61 -8.16 -2.62
N LEU A 20 -6.72 -8.76 -3.00
CA LEU A 20 -7.41 -9.72 -2.15
C LEU A 20 -6.73 -11.09 -2.26
N VAL A 21 -6.36 -11.68 -1.13
CA VAL A 21 -5.84 -13.03 -1.02
C VAL A 21 -6.93 -13.93 -0.44
N PRO A 22 -7.48 -14.87 -1.22
CA PRO A 22 -8.51 -15.80 -0.73
C PRO A 22 -7.98 -16.67 0.42
N ALA A 23 -8.79 -16.90 1.45
CA ALA A 23 -8.40 -17.72 2.60
C ALA A 23 -8.62 -19.23 2.35
N GLY A 24 -7.86 -19.81 1.42
CA GLY A 24 -7.82 -21.27 1.20
C GLY A 24 -9.16 -21.93 0.81
N ASP A 25 -9.13 -23.25 0.55
CA ASP A 25 -10.24 -24.04 0.00
C ASP A 25 -11.40 -24.33 0.98
N ALA A 26 -11.61 -23.47 1.98
CA ALA A 26 -12.75 -23.59 2.87
C ALA A 26 -13.92 -22.72 2.36
N PRO A 27 -15.07 -23.32 1.97
CA PRO A 27 -16.22 -22.54 1.56
C PRO A 27 -16.72 -21.66 2.71
N GLY A 28 -16.63 -20.34 2.54
CA GLY A 28 -16.97 -19.34 3.56
C GLY A 28 -15.78 -18.79 4.36
N ALA A 29 -14.55 -19.24 4.11
CA ALA A 29 -13.36 -18.57 4.61
C ALA A 29 -13.14 -17.28 3.82
N GLY A 30 -13.49 -16.15 4.45
CA GLY A 30 -13.22 -14.83 3.89
C GLY A 30 -11.73 -14.60 3.68
N GLY A 31 -11.34 -14.06 2.53
CA GLY A 31 -9.99 -13.63 2.22
C GLY A 31 -9.47 -12.48 3.09
N HIS A 32 -8.23 -12.10 2.84
CA HIS A 32 -7.56 -10.97 3.48
C HIS A 32 -6.96 -10.05 2.42
N TYR A 33 -7.06 -8.74 2.64
CA TYR A 33 -6.40 -7.79 1.77
C TYR A 33 -4.93 -7.70 2.15
N VAL A 34 -4.06 -7.66 1.14
CA VAL A 34 -2.62 -7.45 1.31
C VAL A 34 -2.23 -6.23 0.50
N GLY A 35 -1.54 -5.30 1.15
CA GLY A 35 -1.00 -4.10 0.55
C GLY A 35 0.52 -4.17 0.43
N SER A 36 1.06 -3.63 -0.65
CA SER A 36 2.50 -3.37 -0.76
C SER A 36 2.73 -1.94 -1.19
N VAL A 37 3.80 -1.36 -0.65
CA VAL A 37 4.26 -0.03 -1.04
C VAL A 37 5.75 -0.07 -1.37
N SER A 38 6.13 0.56 -2.47
CA SER A 38 7.51 0.91 -2.80
C SER A 38 7.66 2.42 -2.85
N LEU A 39 8.70 2.94 -2.21
CA LEU A 39 9.04 4.35 -2.14
C LEU A 39 10.38 4.60 -2.84
N ALA A 40 10.44 5.59 -3.72
CA ALA A 40 11.63 5.90 -4.49
C ALA A 40 11.84 7.41 -4.67
N GLU A 41 13.08 7.88 -4.60
CA GLU A 41 13.40 9.32 -4.71
C GLU A 41 13.48 9.78 -6.18
N LEU A 42 14.03 8.94 -7.06
CA LEU A 42 14.27 9.31 -8.47
C LEU A 42 13.19 8.81 -9.45
N GLY A 43 12.15 8.13 -8.96
CA GLY A 43 11.07 7.58 -9.79
C GLY A 43 10.80 6.11 -9.53
N PRO A 44 9.72 5.53 -10.11
CA PRO A 44 9.32 4.14 -9.86
C PRO A 44 10.39 3.11 -10.27
N ASP A 45 11.28 3.45 -11.21
CA ASP A 45 12.38 2.60 -11.68
C ASP A 45 13.68 2.75 -10.87
N ASP A 46 13.68 3.56 -9.80
CA ASP A 46 14.84 3.71 -8.94
C ASP A 46 15.22 2.36 -8.29
N SER A 47 16.51 2.06 -8.34
CA SER A 47 17.09 0.88 -7.70
C SER A 47 17.28 1.06 -6.19
N HIS A 48 17.35 2.31 -5.73
CA HIS A 48 17.36 2.71 -4.32
C HIS A 48 15.94 2.93 -3.79
N ARG A 49 15.05 1.95 -4.01
CA ARG A 49 13.70 1.98 -3.46
C ARG A 49 13.60 1.24 -2.14
N MET A 50 12.81 1.80 -1.23
CA MET A 50 12.41 1.13 0.00
C MET A 50 11.08 0.41 -0.24
N GLU A 51 11.05 -0.91 -0.07
CA GLU A 51 9.83 -1.70 -0.14
C GLU A 51 9.33 -2.03 1.26
N THR A 52 8.02 -1.95 1.46
CA THR A 52 7.36 -2.34 2.71
C THR A 52 6.03 -3.01 2.42
N LEU A 53 5.75 -4.08 3.18
CA LEU A 53 4.45 -4.72 3.18
C LEU A 53 3.55 -4.03 4.19
N VAL A 54 2.35 -3.68 3.76
CA VAL A 54 1.32 -3.07 4.60
C VAL A 54 0.28 -4.15 4.87
N ASP A 55 0.19 -4.59 6.12
CA ASP A 55 -0.90 -5.46 6.55
C ASP A 55 -2.21 -4.64 6.60
N LEU A 56 -3.14 -5.00 5.71
CA LEU A 56 -4.43 -4.35 5.57
C LEU A 56 -5.52 -5.04 6.41
N GLY A 57 -5.25 -6.22 6.97
CA GLY A 57 -6.22 -7.01 7.71
C GLY A 57 -7.23 -7.77 6.84
N GLY A 58 -8.25 -8.34 7.49
CA GLY A 58 -9.26 -9.19 6.85
C GLY A 58 -10.27 -8.43 5.97
N GLU A 59 -10.96 -9.17 5.09
CA GLU A 59 -11.97 -8.70 4.13
C GLU A 59 -12.98 -7.68 4.66
N GLN A 60 -13.35 -7.76 5.94
CA GLN A 60 -14.37 -6.88 6.53
C GLN A 60 -13.96 -5.40 6.63
N ARG A 61 -12.69 -5.06 6.31
CA ARG A 61 -12.19 -3.68 6.39
C ARG A 61 -12.39 -2.86 5.11
N PHE A 62 -12.47 -3.49 3.94
CA PHE A 62 -12.54 -2.80 2.65
C PHE A 62 -13.62 -3.44 1.76
N GLY A 63 -14.44 -2.61 1.10
CA GLY A 63 -15.45 -3.07 0.16
C GLY A 63 -14.91 -3.34 -1.25
N SER A 64 -13.68 -2.93 -1.54
CA SER A 64 -13.02 -3.13 -2.85
C SER A 64 -11.49 -3.04 -2.76
N GLU A 65 -10.81 -3.55 -3.80
CA GLU A 65 -9.35 -3.39 -3.95
C GLU A 65 -8.94 -1.91 -4.13
N ASP A 66 -9.79 -1.05 -4.69
CA ASP A 66 -9.54 0.39 -4.83
C ASP A 66 -9.54 1.13 -3.48
N GLU A 67 -10.46 0.77 -2.58
CA GLU A 67 -10.48 1.30 -1.21
C GLU A 67 -9.24 0.84 -0.43
N ALA A 68 -8.89 -0.44 -0.57
CA ALA A 68 -7.67 -1.00 0.01
C ALA A 68 -6.42 -0.27 -0.54
N LEU A 69 -6.37 0.00 -1.84
CA LEU A 69 -5.29 0.74 -2.49
C LEU A 69 -5.17 2.18 -1.97
N ALA A 70 -6.28 2.89 -1.82
CA ALA A 70 -6.28 4.24 -1.24
C ALA A 70 -5.74 4.25 0.20
N PHE A 71 -6.06 3.23 0.98
CA PHE A 71 -5.52 3.07 2.33
C PHE A 71 -4.00 2.82 2.32
N VAL A 72 -3.51 1.95 1.42
CA VAL A 72 -2.05 1.71 1.25
C VAL A 72 -1.33 3.00 0.88
N GLU A 73 -1.88 3.77 -0.06
CA GLU A 73 -1.30 5.06 -0.49
C GLU A 73 -1.25 6.08 0.66
N GLN A 74 -2.30 6.16 1.48
CA GLN A 74 -2.31 7.05 2.63
C GLN A 74 -1.31 6.59 3.71
N ALA A 75 -1.24 5.29 4.01
CA ALA A 75 -0.26 4.75 4.95
C ALA A 75 1.20 5.04 4.49
N ALA A 76 1.44 5.02 3.18
CA ALA A 76 2.73 5.40 2.60
C ALA A 76 3.08 6.87 2.86
N ARG A 77 2.12 7.78 2.66
CA ARG A 77 2.29 9.21 2.93
C ARG A 77 2.56 9.47 4.41
N ASP A 78 1.78 8.83 5.30
CA ASP A 78 1.98 8.92 6.74
C ASP A 78 3.37 8.41 7.16
N TYR A 79 3.86 7.35 6.51
CA TYR A 79 5.21 6.83 6.75
C TYR A 79 6.28 7.83 6.31
N ILE A 80 6.15 8.42 5.11
CA ILE A 80 7.05 9.48 4.62
C ILE A 80 7.03 10.68 5.58
N ASP A 81 5.85 11.08 6.04
CA ASP A 81 5.72 12.19 6.99
C ASP A 81 6.45 11.89 8.29
N ARG A 82 6.30 10.69 8.86
CA ARG A 82 7.05 10.26 10.05
C ARG A 82 8.56 10.20 9.80
N LEU A 83 8.99 9.72 8.63
CA LEU A 83 10.40 9.65 8.24
C LEU A 83 11.04 11.05 8.17
N LEU A 84 10.31 12.01 7.62
CA LEU A 84 10.76 13.39 7.41
C LEU A 84 10.45 14.34 8.58
N GLY A 85 10.04 13.80 9.74
CA GLY A 85 9.83 14.58 10.96
C GLY A 85 8.53 15.39 11.03
N GLY A 86 7.51 15.02 10.26
CA GLY A 86 6.15 15.54 10.41
C GLY A 86 5.57 15.12 11.75
N ARG A 87 5.37 16.08 12.67
CA ARG A 87 4.49 15.90 13.83
C ARG A 87 3.05 15.70 13.35
N PRO A 88 2.24 14.90 14.07
CA PRO A 88 0.83 14.64 13.75
C PRO A 88 -0.02 15.91 13.71
#